data_AF-A0A3R7LZC0-F1
#
_entry.id   AF-A0A3R7LZC0-F1
#
_cell.length_a   1.000
_cell.length_b   1.000
_cell.length_c   1.000
_cell.angle_alpha   90.00
_cell.angle_beta   90.00
_cell.angle_gamma   90.00
#
_symmetry.space_group_name_H-M   'P 1'
#
loop_
_entity.id
_entity.type
_entity.pdbx_description
1 polymer ?
#
loop_
_entity_poly.entity_id
_entity_poly.type
_entity_poly.pdbx_seq_one_letter_code
_entity_poly.pdbx_strand_id
1 'polypeptide(L)'
;MATKKPSEQSADAIASEESVRITPSLRSQKGQIWTKNPTNFEWWEVDVVFRVTGRGRIGADGLAIWFTDKPGVEGPVFGSSDQWNGLGVFFDSFDNDNKRNNPYVMAMVNDGTKVYDHEHDGLSQQLGGCLRDFRNKPFPVRAKIEYYKNVLTTTGAPLSEYDDSQQLPLLTRQPLQICLEMALSRLPLLGGVVRKHPQL
;
A
#
# COMPACT_ATOMS: atom_id res chain seq x y z
N MET A 1 29.23 1.94 -15.02
CA MET A 1 28.11 0.98 -14.93
C MET A 1 26.88 1.76 -14.47
N ALA A 2 25.91 1.99 -15.36
CA ALA A 2 24.70 2.73 -15.03
C ALA A 2 23.61 1.75 -14.56
N THR A 3 23.23 1.81 -13.29
CA THR A 3 22.12 1.02 -12.74
C THR A 3 20.80 1.54 -13.33
N LYS A 4 20.21 0.77 -14.24
CA LYS A 4 18.90 1.07 -14.85
C LYS A 4 17.81 0.95 -13.79
N LYS A 5 17.28 2.08 -13.30
CA LYS A 5 16.16 2.13 -12.33
C LYS A 5 14.92 1.43 -12.94
N PRO A 6 14.36 0.37 -12.30
CA PRO A 6 13.17 -0.33 -12.80
C PRO A 6 11.86 0.48 -12.71
N SER A 7 11.88 1.59 -11.98
CA SER A 7 10.71 2.43 -11.68
C SER A 7 10.92 3.88 -12.11
N GLU A 8 9.82 4.56 -12.40
CA GLU A 8 9.77 6.03 -12.48
C GLU A 8 9.46 6.58 -11.09
N GLN A 9 10.23 7.58 -10.69
CA GLN A 9 10.06 8.29 -9.42
C GLN A 9 9.64 9.71 -9.76
N SER A 10 8.64 10.21 -9.06
CA SER A 10 8.28 11.62 -9.11
C SER A 10 8.09 12.18 -7.70
N ALA A 11 8.29 13.49 -7.55
CA ALA A 11 8.21 14.22 -6.29
C ALA A 11 9.24 13.78 -5.22
N ASP A 12 8.89 13.84 -3.93
CA ASP A 12 9.82 13.78 -2.77
C ASP A 12 10.47 12.39 -2.52
N ALA A 13 10.31 11.43 -3.44
CA ALA A 13 10.78 10.07 -3.25
C ALA A 13 12.31 9.96 -3.37
N ILE A 14 12.96 9.46 -2.31
CA ILE A 14 14.42 9.30 -2.21
C ILE A 14 14.75 7.81 -2.15
N ALA A 15 15.55 7.32 -3.12
CA ALA A 15 16.04 5.94 -3.11
C ALA A 15 17.43 5.82 -2.47
N SER A 16 17.60 4.78 -1.66
CA SER A 16 18.90 4.27 -1.19
C SER A 16 19.13 2.85 -1.72
N GLU A 17 20.26 2.23 -1.36
CA GLU A 17 20.58 0.85 -1.72
C GLU A 17 19.58 -0.16 -1.10
N GLU A 18 19.11 0.12 0.12
CA GLU A 18 18.29 -0.81 0.91
C GLU A 18 16.79 -0.55 0.77
N SER A 19 16.38 0.72 0.67
CA SER A 19 14.96 1.10 0.68
C SER A 19 14.68 2.32 -0.20
N VAL A 20 13.40 2.59 -0.42
CA VAL A 20 12.95 3.85 -0.99
C VAL A 20 12.07 4.56 0.03
N ARG A 21 12.44 5.78 0.38
CA ARG A 21 11.64 6.68 1.20
C ARG A 21 10.71 7.45 0.28
N ILE A 22 9.41 7.17 0.38
CA ILE A 22 8.39 7.83 -0.46
C ILE A 22 8.19 9.28 -0.01
N THR A 23 8.04 9.52 1.29
CA THR A 23 7.93 10.86 1.87
C THR A 23 8.81 10.98 3.13
N PRO A 24 9.43 12.15 3.39
CA PRO A 24 10.04 12.44 4.68
C PRO A 24 8.97 12.83 5.71
N SER A 25 9.34 12.83 7.00
CA SER A 25 8.47 13.32 8.10
C SER A 25 8.40 14.85 8.15
N LEU A 26 8.08 15.48 7.02
CA LEU A 26 7.85 16.91 6.85
C LEU A 26 6.38 17.14 6.47
N ARG A 27 5.90 18.38 6.62
CA ARG A 27 4.52 18.73 6.26
C ARG A 27 4.34 18.78 4.75
N SER A 28 3.14 18.43 4.28
CA SER A 28 2.70 18.64 2.90
C SER A 28 3.63 17.99 1.86
N GLN A 29 4.08 16.77 2.15
CA GLN A 29 4.95 16.00 1.27
C GLN A 29 4.13 15.04 0.42
N LYS A 30 4.54 14.87 -0.83
CA LYS A 30 3.94 13.91 -1.75
C LYS A 30 5.06 13.17 -2.45
N GLY A 31 4.92 11.86 -2.53
CA GLY A 31 5.89 11.02 -3.22
C GLY A 31 5.16 9.84 -3.82
N GLN A 32 5.64 9.41 -4.98
CA GLN A 32 5.09 8.24 -5.65
C GLN A 32 6.15 7.52 -6.46
N ILE A 33 5.96 6.21 -6.62
CA ILE A 33 6.84 5.34 -7.38
C ILE A 33 5.95 4.45 -8.22
N TRP A 34 6.20 4.47 -9.52
CA TRP A 34 5.43 3.70 -10.49
C TRP A 34 6.34 2.78 -11.28
N THR A 35 5.81 1.62 -11.68
CA THR A 35 6.50 0.76 -12.64
C THR A 35 6.48 1.36 -14.03
N LYS A 36 7.58 1.19 -14.76
CA LYS A 36 7.69 1.64 -16.16
C LYS A 36 6.79 0.87 -17.12
N ASN A 37 6.57 -0.42 -16.84
CA ASN A 37 5.83 -1.31 -17.71
C ASN A 37 4.53 -1.76 -17.03
N PRO A 38 3.41 -1.89 -17.77
CA PRO A 38 2.17 -2.42 -17.24
C PRO A 38 2.32 -3.91 -16.90
N THR A 39 1.50 -4.38 -15.95
CA THR A 39 1.39 -5.80 -15.62
C THR A 39 0.22 -6.40 -16.38
N ASN A 40 0.46 -7.50 -17.09
CA ASN A 40 -0.55 -8.18 -17.93
C ASN A 40 -0.92 -9.56 -17.37
N PHE A 41 -0.72 -9.79 -16.07
CA PHE A 41 -1.08 -11.05 -15.44
C PHE A 41 -2.57 -11.05 -15.08
N GLU A 42 -3.26 -12.13 -15.43
CA GLU A 42 -4.66 -12.34 -15.05
C GLU A 42 -4.81 -12.44 -13.52
N TRP A 43 -3.86 -13.14 -12.89
CA TRP A 43 -3.75 -13.30 -11.45
C TRP A 43 -2.40 -12.79 -10.99
N TRP A 44 -2.38 -12.09 -9.87
CA TRP A 44 -1.16 -11.44 -9.39
C TRP A 44 -1.12 -11.39 -7.88
N GLU A 45 0.11 -11.29 -7.36
CA GLU A 45 0.39 -11.06 -5.95
C GLU A 45 1.46 -9.97 -5.85
N VAL A 46 1.27 -9.07 -4.88
CA VAL A 46 2.26 -8.07 -4.47
C VAL A 46 2.59 -8.28 -3.00
N ASP A 47 3.87 -8.45 -2.69
CA ASP A 47 4.41 -8.57 -1.34
C ASP A 47 5.24 -7.33 -1.02
N VAL A 48 4.72 -6.46 -0.16
CA VAL A 48 5.33 -5.16 0.18
C VAL A 48 5.76 -5.17 1.64
N VAL A 49 7.02 -4.77 1.86
CA VAL A 49 7.57 -4.54 3.20
C VAL A 49 7.85 -3.06 3.36
N PHE A 50 7.25 -2.42 4.37
CA PHE A 50 7.32 -0.98 4.56
C PHE A 50 7.44 -0.58 6.03
N ARG A 51 7.80 0.67 6.27
CA ARG A 51 7.77 1.31 7.59
C ARG A 51 7.04 2.64 7.46
N VAL A 52 6.06 2.88 8.33
CA VAL A 52 5.47 4.21 8.54
C VAL A 52 5.90 4.70 9.91
N THR A 53 6.79 5.69 9.92
CA THR A 53 7.39 6.22 11.15
C THR A 53 7.17 7.72 11.27
N GLY A 54 6.86 8.18 12.48
CA GLY A 54 6.73 9.60 12.77
C GLY A 54 6.81 9.89 14.26
N ARG A 55 7.02 11.16 14.62
CA ARG A 55 7.03 11.57 16.03
C ARG A 55 5.64 11.43 16.63
N GLY A 56 5.56 10.85 17.83
CA GLY A 56 4.32 10.75 18.59
C GLY A 56 3.35 9.67 18.11
N ARG A 57 2.19 9.62 18.77
CA ARG A 57 1.17 8.59 18.55
C ARG A 57 0.33 8.81 17.29
N ILE A 58 0.15 10.05 16.86
CA ILE A 58 -0.63 10.42 15.67
C ILE A 58 0.33 10.84 14.55
N GLY A 59 0.03 10.47 13.32
CA GLY A 59 0.79 10.84 12.12
C GLY A 59 -0.09 10.64 10.89
N ALA A 60 0.25 11.33 9.81
CA ALA A 60 -0.61 11.48 8.65
C ALA A 60 0.22 11.54 7.34
N ASP A 61 -0.35 11.30 6.17
CA ASP A 61 -1.73 10.80 5.95
C ASP A 61 -1.73 9.26 5.88
N GLY A 62 -0.73 8.67 5.23
CA GLY A 62 -0.55 7.22 5.16
C GLY A 62 0.24 6.80 3.93
N LEU A 63 -0.09 5.63 3.38
CA LEU A 63 0.45 5.16 2.09
C LEU A 63 -0.63 4.46 1.27
N ALA A 64 -0.44 4.42 -0.06
CA ALA A 64 -1.30 3.68 -0.96
C ALA A 64 -0.49 2.73 -1.85
N ILE A 65 -1.06 1.55 -2.12
CA ILE A 65 -0.59 0.62 -3.15
C ILE A 65 -1.61 0.62 -4.28
N TRP A 66 -1.14 0.84 -5.51
CA TRP A 66 -1.98 1.05 -6.67
C TRP A 66 -1.83 -0.10 -7.68
N PHE A 67 -2.95 -0.50 -8.28
CA PHE A 67 -3.00 -1.33 -9.48
C PHE A 67 -3.98 -0.68 -10.46
N THR A 68 -3.47 0.16 -11.36
CA THR A 68 -4.26 1.10 -12.18
C THR A 68 -3.82 1.10 -13.63
N ASP A 69 -4.75 1.39 -14.55
CA ASP A 69 -4.52 1.34 -16.01
C ASP A 69 -3.38 2.25 -16.50
N LYS A 70 -3.12 3.33 -15.76
CA LYS A 70 -2.07 4.31 -16.00
C LYS A 70 -1.31 4.57 -14.70
N PRO A 71 -0.02 4.93 -14.78
CA PRO A 71 0.68 5.54 -13.66
C PRO A 71 -0.10 6.75 -13.15
N GLY A 72 -0.24 6.85 -11.84
CA GLY A 72 -0.85 8.02 -11.21
C GLY A 72 -0.04 9.29 -11.43
N VAL A 73 -0.76 10.40 -11.54
CA VAL A 73 -0.20 11.75 -11.50
C VAL A 73 -0.26 12.24 -10.06
N GLU A 74 0.68 13.09 -9.66
CA GLU A 74 0.65 13.70 -8.32
C GLU A 74 -0.72 14.31 -8.02
N GLY A 75 -1.28 14.02 -6.84
CA GLY A 75 -2.61 14.47 -6.45
C GLY A 75 -2.86 14.40 -4.95
N PRO A 76 -4.12 14.54 -4.51
CA PRO A 76 -4.46 14.61 -3.09
C PRO A 76 -4.57 13.23 -2.42
N VAL A 77 -4.79 12.15 -3.17
CA VAL A 77 -5.05 10.81 -2.61
C VAL A 77 -3.74 10.08 -2.36
N PHE A 78 -3.23 10.18 -1.13
CA PHE A 78 -1.97 9.55 -0.71
C PHE A 78 -0.79 9.84 -1.68
N GLY A 79 -0.77 11.06 -2.23
CA GLY A 79 0.23 11.52 -3.19
C GLY A 79 -0.11 11.29 -4.67
N SER A 80 -1.22 10.61 -4.99
CA SER A 80 -1.68 10.32 -6.36
C SER A 80 -3.01 11.02 -6.67
N SER A 81 -3.45 10.93 -7.92
CA SER A 81 -4.70 11.52 -8.44
C SER A 81 -5.94 11.01 -7.71
N ASP A 82 -6.95 11.89 -7.60
CA ASP A 82 -8.25 11.63 -7.00
C ASP A 82 -9.17 10.75 -7.83
N GLN A 83 -8.88 10.63 -9.12
CA GLN A 83 -9.62 9.83 -10.10
C GLN A 83 -8.67 8.85 -10.75
N TRP A 84 -8.80 7.57 -10.39
CA TRP A 84 -8.04 6.48 -10.98
C TRP A 84 -8.98 5.44 -11.56
N ASN A 85 -8.49 4.69 -12.54
CA ASN A 85 -9.18 3.52 -13.05
C ASN A 85 -8.41 2.26 -12.62
N GLY A 86 -8.97 1.51 -11.68
CA GLY A 86 -8.37 0.33 -11.09
C GLY A 86 -8.55 0.24 -9.57
N LEU A 87 -7.61 -0.43 -8.92
CA LEU A 87 -7.60 -0.71 -7.48
C LEU A 87 -6.62 0.22 -6.75
N GLY A 88 -7.08 0.78 -5.63
CA GLY A 88 -6.24 1.37 -4.58
C GLY A 88 -6.39 0.60 -3.28
N VAL A 89 -5.27 0.27 -2.63
CA VAL A 89 -5.23 -0.25 -1.26
C VAL A 89 -4.57 0.79 -0.36
N PHE A 90 -5.35 1.39 0.52
CA PHE A 90 -4.96 2.51 1.37
C PHE A 90 -4.62 2.02 2.77
N PHE A 91 -3.49 2.47 3.30
CA PHE A 91 -3.12 2.34 4.70
C PHE A 91 -3.24 3.73 5.30
N ASP A 92 -4.46 4.03 5.74
CA ASP A 92 -4.83 5.32 6.28
C ASP A 92 -4.42 5.40 7.76
N SER A 93 -3.65 6.42 8.10
CA SER A 93 -3.15 6.61 9.46
C SER A 93 -3.80 7.78 10.20
N PHE A 94 -4.51 8.63 9.49
CA PHE A 94 -5.11 9.83 10.05
C PHE A 94 -6.62 9.67 10.10
N ASP A 95 -7.23 10.19 11.17
CA ASP A 95 -8.66 10.07 11.44
C ASP A 95 -9.32 11.39 11.02
N ASN A 96 -9.66 11.51 9.73
CA ASN A 96 -10.25 12.75 9.21
C ASN A 96 -11.69 12.93 9.70
N ASP A 97 -12.40 11.82 9.93
CA ASP A 97 -13.82 11.81 10.29
C ASP A 97 -14.07 11.81 11.82
N ASN A 98 -12.99 11.73 12.61
CA ASN A 98 -12.96 11.74 14.07
C ASN A 98 -13.75 10.59 14.71
N LYS A 99 -13.87 9.43 14.03
CA LYS A 99 -14.54 8.22 14.56
C LYS A 99 -13.59 7.26 15.27
N ARG A 100 -12.30 7.59 15.39
CA ARG A 100 -11.28 6.82 16.14
C ARG A 100 -11.11 5.38 15.62
N ASN A 101 -11.19 5.23 14.32
CA ASN A 101 -11.11 3.97 13.59
C ASN A 101 -9.85 3.91 12.70
N ASN A 102 -8.79 4.61 13.08
CA ASN A 102 -7.50 4.63 12.36
C ASN A 102 -6.37 4.21 13.33
N PRO A 103 -5.28 3.58 12.85
CA PRO A 103 -4.99 3.30 11.45
C PRO A 103 -5.87 2.20 10.84
N TYR A 104 -6.31 2.43 9.60
CA TYR A 104 -7.23 1.58 8.86
C TYR A 104 -6.61 1.17 7.53
N VAL A 105 -6.76 -0.10 7.15
CA VAL A 105 -6.36 -0.59 5.84
C VAL A 105 -7.62 -0.91 5.05
N MET A 106 -7.77 -0.33 3.87
CA MET A 106 -8.96 -0.51 3.03
C MET A 106 -8.59 -0.72 1.57
N ALA A 107 -9.48 -1.36 0.81
CA ALA A 107 -9.39 -1.44 -0.64
C ALA A 107 -10.55 -0.70 -1.30
N MET A 108 -10.28 -0.03 -2.41
CA MET A 108 -11.27 0.70 -3.20
C MET A 108 -11.04 0.48 -4.69
N VAL A 109 -12.13 0.24 -5.44
CA VAL A 109 -12.12 0.22 -6.90
C VAL A 109 -12.81 1.46 -7.44
N ASN A 110 -12.15 2.07 -8.40
CA ASN A 110 -12.60 3.25 -9.11
C ASN A 110 -12.49 2.99 -10.62
N ASP A 111 -13.42 3.54 -11.39
CA ASP A 111 -13.52 3.44 -12.85
C ASP A 111 -13.04 4.72 -13.55
N GLY A 112 -12.41 5.62 -12.79
CA GLY A 112 -11.97 6.93 -13.23
C GLY A 112 -12.98 8.05 -12.99
N THR A 113 -14.16 7.76 -12.41
CA THR A 113 -15.22 8.76 -12.23
C THR A 113 -15.42 9.22 -10.79
N LYS A 114 -15.02 8.41 -9.80
CA LYS A 114 -15.20 8.74 -8.38
C LYS A 114 -14.07 9.65 -7.90
N VAL A 115 -14.43 10.68 -7.15
CA VAL A 115 -13.48 11.47 -6.35
C VAL A 115 -13.40 10.84 -4.96
N TYR A 116 -12.20 10.66 -4.43
CA TYR A 116 -12.00 10.10 -3.09
C TYR A 116 -12.54 11.03 -2.00
N ASP A 117 -13.36 10.49 -1.09
CA ASP A 117 -13.94 11.22 0.04
C ASP A 117 -12.95 11.27 1.21
N HIS A 118 -12.05 12.26 1.18
CA HIS A 118 -11.07 12.50 2.24
C HIS A 118 -11.70 12.90 3.58
N GLU A 119 -12.90 13.48 3.60
CA GLU A 119 -13.54 13.92 4.85
C GLU A 119 -14.07 12.74 5.67
N HIS A 120 -14.39 11.63 5.01
CA HIS A 120 -14.93 10.42 5.62
C HIS A 120 -14.03 9.19 5.44
N ASP A 121 -12.72 9.41 5.28
CA ASP A 121 -11.70 8.37 5.10
C ASP A 121 -12.06 7.34 4.01
N GLY A 122 -12.78 7.74 2.96
CA GLY A 122 -13.23 6.84 1.88
C GLY A 122 -14.15 5.69 2.32
N LEU A 123 -14.68 5.70 3.56
CA LEU A 123 -15.35 4.55 4.16
C LEU A 123 -16.61 4.10 3.41
N SER A 124 -17.33 5.02 2.75
CA SER A 124 -18.52 4.72 1.94
C SER A 124 -18.17 4.18 0.55
N GLN A 125 -16.90 4.33 0.12
CA GLN A 125 -16.42 3.99 -1.21
C GLN A 125 -15.59 2.69 -1.23
N GLN A 126 -15.23 2.17 -0.05
CA GLN A 126 -14.43 0.96 0.08
C GLN A 126 -15.19 -0.30 -0.36
N LEU A 127 -14.42 -1.29 -0.80
CA LEU A 127 -14.82 -2.68 -0.88
C LEU A 127 -14.89 -3.30 0.52
N GLY A 128 -13.90 -2.99 1.36
CA GLY A 128 -13.81 -3.39 2.74
C GLY A 128 -12.40 -3.16 3.28
N GLY A 129 -12.19 -3.49 4.55
CA GLY A 129 -10.94 -3.20 5.24
C GLY A 129 -10.89 -3.70 6.67
N CYS A 130 -9.82 -3.34 7.37
CA CYS A 130 -9.60 -3.72 8.77
C CYS A 130 -8.85 -2.65 9.56
N LEU A 131 -9.11 -2.62 10.87
CA LEU A 131 -8.29 -1.88 11.83
C LEU A 131 -6.95 -2.58 12.00
N ARG A 132 -5.88 -1.94 11.54
CA ARG A 132 -4.52 -2.47 11.70
C ARG A 132 -3.55 -1.33 11.95
N ASP A 133 -3.04 -1.27 13.18
CA ASP A 133 -1.95 -0.36 13.48
C ASP A 133 -0.67 -0.83 12.78
N PHE A 134 -0.21 -0.03 11.82
CA PHE A 134 1.02 -0.24 11.05
C PHE A 134 2.09 0.83 11.32
N ARG A 135 1.83 1.77 12.25
CA ARG A 135 2.74 2.88 12.54
C ARG A 135 3.70 2.54 13.67
N ASN A 136 4.91 3.11 13.58
CA ASN A 136 5.92 3.07 14.63
C ASN A 136 6.18 1.65 15.18
N LYS A 137 6.06 0.62 14.34
CA LYS A 137 6.34 -0.75 14.72
C LYS A 137 7.86 -0.96 14.85
N PRO A 138 8.30 -1.79 15.83
CA PRO A 138 9.73 -2.09 16.00
C PRO A 138 10.33 -2.68 14.72
N PHE A 139 9.55 -3.53 14.05
CA PHE A 139 9.92 -4.17 12.80
C PHE A 139 9.07 -3.64 11.62
N PRO A 140 9.54 -3.80 10.37
CA PRO A 140 8.77 -3.42 9.20
C PRO A 140 7.44 -4.17 9.13
N VAL A 141 6.42 -3.55 8.55
CA VAL A 141 5.13 -4.20 8.28
C VAL A 141 5.20 -4.86 6.91
N ARG A 142 4.69 -6.09 6.83
CA ARG A 142 4.50 -6.80 5.57
C ARG A 142 3.02 -6.79 5.21
N ALA A 143 2.71 -6.40 3.98
CA ALA A 143 1.39 -6.51 3.39
C ALA A 143 1.47 -7.33 2.10
N LYS A 144 0.56 -8.29 1.96
CA LYS A 144 0.39 -9.11 0.77
C LYS A 144 -0.98 -8.83 0.19
N ILE A 145 -1.01 -8.39 -1.06
CA ILE A 145 -2.24 -8.13 -1.83
C ILE A 145 -2.26 -9.13 -2.98
N GLU A 146 -3.31 -9.93 -3.03
CA GLU A 146 -3.45 -11.03 -3.98
C GLU A 146 -4.77 -10.87 -4.72
N TYR A 147 -4.72 -10.95 -6.05
CA TYR A 147 -5.90 -11.07 -6.89
C TYR A 147 -5.83 -12.40 -7.64
N TYR A 148 -6.66 -13.36 -7.23
CA TYR A 148 -6.65 -14.71 -7.75
C TYR A 148 -8.07 -15.23 -7.95
N LYS A 149 -8.38 -15.75 -9.15
CA LYS A 149 -9.71 -16.26 -9.51
C LYS A 149 -10.85 -15.32 -9.11
N ASN A 150 -10.66 -14.04 -9.41
CA ASN A 150 -11.59 -12.95 -9.11
C ASN A 150 -11.80 -12.65 -7.62
N VAL A 151 -10.94 -13.17 -6.74
CA VAL A 151 -10.95 -12.84 -5.31
C VAL A 151 -9.77 -11.91 -5.01
N LEU A 152 -10.06 -10.76 -4.41
CA LEU A 152 -9.07 -9.85 -3.85
C LEU A 152 -8.88 -10.17 -2.37
N THR A 153 -7.65 -10.49 -1.98
CA THR A 153 -7.26 -10.76 -0.59
C THR A 153 -6.14 -9.82 -0.17
N THR A 154 -6.37 -9.05 0.88
CA THR A 154 -5.33 -8.26 1.55
C THR A 154 -5.03 -8.91 2.89
N THR A 155 -3.78 -9.27 3.10
CA THR A 155 -3.29 -9.82 4.37
C THR A 155 -2.08 -9.03 4.86
N GLY A 156 -1.89 -8.97 6.18
CA GLY A 156 -0.78 -8.19 6.73
C GLY A 156 -0.42 -8.57 8.16
N ALA A 157 0.84 -8.37 8.50
CA ALA A 157 1.36 -8.48 9.86
C ALA A 157 2.63 -7.63 10.00
N PRO A 158 2.92 -7.07 11.19
CA PRO A 158 4.29 -6.69 11.53
C PRO A 158 5.22 -7.88 11.32
N LEU A 159 6.41 -7.65 10.78
CA LEU A 159 7.47 -8.64 10.89
C LEU A 159 7.88 -8.77 12.36
N SER A 160 8.50 -9.89 12.73
CA SER A 160 9.10 -10.08 14.05
C SER A 160 10.46 -10.74 13.86
N GLU A 161 11.44 -10.39 14.70
CA GLU A 161 12.70 -11.14 14.81
C GLU A 161 12.54 -12.45 15.58
N TYR A 162 11.41 -12.63 16.29
CA TYR A 162 11.18 -13.76 17.19
C TYR A 162 9.72 -14.23 17.16
N ASP A 163 9.50 -15.53 17.05
CA ASP A 163 8.19 -16.16 17.20
C ASP A 163 8.02 -16.67 18.63
N ASP A 164 7.24 -15.97 19.46
CA ASP A 164 6.94 -16.38 20.85
C ASP A 164 6.20 -17.73 20.93
N SER A 165 5.47 -18.13 19.88
CA SER A 165 4.71 -19.38 19.86
C SER A 165 5.59 -20.61 19.57
N GLN A 166 6.71 -20.38 18.88
CA GLN A 166 7.63 -21.45 18.46
C GLN A 166 9.02 -21.35 19.08
N GLN A 167 9.31 -20.27 19.83
CA GLN A 167 10.50 -20.09 20.65
C GLN A 167 11.81 -20.32 19.87
N LEU A 168 11.85 -19.91 18.60
CA LEU A 168 12.98 -20.11 17.67
C LEU A 168 13.35 -18.79 16.97
N PRO A 169 14.65 -18.44 16.87
CA PRO A 169 15.10 -17.31 16.07
C PRO A 169 15.28 -17.75 14.61
N LEU A 170 14.25 -17.54 13.79
CA LEU A 170 14.35 -17.74 12.35
C LEU A 170 13.58 -16.67 11.60
N LEU A 171 14.02 -16.44 10.36
CA LEU A 171 13.41 -15.65 9.29
C LEU A 171 11.98 -16.10 8.89
N THR A 172 11.15 -16.55 9.83
CA THR A 172 9.79 -16.99 9.60
C THR A 172 8.85 -15.79 9.69
N ARG A 173 8.44 -15.32 8.51
CA ARG A 173 7.33 -14.38 8.32
C ARG A 173 6.17 -14.82 9.22
N GLN A 174 5.75 -14.00 10.19
CA GLN A 174 4.53 -14.27 10.97
C GLN A 174 3.37 -14.62 10.02
N PRO A 175 2.44 -15.51 10.41
CA PRO A 175 1.28 -15.83 9.60
C PRO A 175 0.54 -14.53 9.30
N LEU A 176 0.40 -14.22 8.00
CA LEU A 176 -0.29 -13.01 7.59
C LEU A 176 -1.76 -13.13 7.97
N GLN A 177 -2.29 -12.12 8.66
CA GLN A 177 -3.68 -12.09 9.04
C GLN A 177 -4.51 -11.46 7.92
N ILE A 178 -5.68 -12.04 7.65
CA ILE A 178 -6.60 -11.49 6.66
C ILE A 178 -7.13 -10.15 7.15
N CYS A 179 -7.03 -9.14 6.30
CA CYS A 179 -7.61 -7.82 6.48
C CYS A 179 -8.88 -7.65 5.63
N LEU A 180 -8.83 -8.15 4.39
CA LEU A 180 -9.94 -8.13 3.44
C LEU A 180 -9.89 -9.41 2.59
N GLU A 181 -11.05 -9.98 2.32
CA GLU A 181 -11.24 -10.97 1.27
C GLU A 181 -12.59 -10.69 0.57
N MET A 182 -12.56 -10.46 -0.75
CA MET A 182 -13.75 -10.07 -1.50
C MET A 182 -13.74 -10.64 -2.92
N ALA A 183 -14.87 -11.23 -3.32
CA ALA A 183 -15.11 -11.59 -4.71
C ALA A 183 -15.46 -10.34 -5.54
N LEU A 184 -14.79 -10.19 -6.68
CA LEU A 184 -14.97 -9.09 -7.63
C LEU A 184 -15.48 -9.63 -8.97
N SER A 185 -16.26 -8.84 -9.71
CA SER A 185 -16.78 -9.27 -11.02
C SER A 185 -15.68 -9.38 -12.09
N ARG A 186 -14.72 -8.43 -12.09
CA ARG A 186 -13.36 -8.52 -12.68
C ARG A 186 -12.63 -7.20 -12.40
N LEU A 187 -11.35 -7.22 -12.06
CA LEU A 187 -10.54 -5.99 -12.14
C LEU A 187 -10.13 -5.75 -13.60
N PRO A 188 -10.13 -4.49 -14.09
CA PRO A 188 -9.59 -4.19 -15.41
C PRO A 188 -8.15 -4.69 -15.51
N LEU A 189 -7.83 -5.45 -16.57
CA LEU A 189 -6.56 -6.18 -16.78
C LEU A 189 -5.37 -5.28 -17.15
N LEU A 190 -5.32 -4.06 -16.61
CA LEU A 190 -4.31 -3.08 -16.99
C LEU A 190 -3.84 -2.41 -15.70
N GLY A 191 -2.60 -2.69 -15.28
CA GLY A 191 -1.95 -1.84 -14.27
C GLY A 191 -0.71 -2.37 -13.59
N GLY A 192 0.20 -1.47 -13.20
CA GLY A 192 1.55 -1.78 -12.74
C GLY A 192 1.66 -2.32 -11.32
N VAL A 193 2.50 -3.36 -11.12
CA VAL A 193 2.84 -3.94 -9.81
C VAL A 193 4.21 -3.47 -9.36
N VAL A 194 4.34 -2.90 -8.16
CA VAL A 194 5.65 -2.70 -7.52
C VAL A 194 6.36 -4.05 -7.35
N ARG A 195 7.31 -4.37 -8.23
CA ARG A 195 8.16 -5.56 -8.12
C ARG A 195 9.57 -5.15 -7.71
N LYS A 196 10.04 -5.63 -6.56
CA LYS A 196 11.47 -5.84 -6.30
C LYS A 196 11.69 -7.35 -6.29
N HIS A 197 12.17 -7.90 -7.41
CA HIS A 197 12.75 -9.24 -7.37
C HIS A 197 14.17 -9.14 -6.79
N PRO A 198 14.58 -10.02 -5.87
CA PRO A 198 15.97 -10.13 -5.48
C PRO A 198 16.73 -10.77 -6.64
N GLN A 199 17.75 -10.09 -7.14
CA GLN A 199 18.81 -10.74 -7.91
C GLN A 199 19.97 -10.91 -6.93
N LEU A 200 20.49 -12.14 -6.91
CA LEU A 200 21.67 -12.59 -6.16
C LEU A 200 22.86 -11.63 -6.28
#